data_AF-A0A2T0K4F9-F1
#
_entry.id   AF-A0A2T0K4F9-F1
#
_cell.length_a   1.000
_cell.length_b   1.000
_cell.length_c   1.000
_cell.angle_alpha   90.00
_cell.angle_beta   90.00
_cell.angle_gamma   90.00
#
_symmetry.space_group_name_H-M   'P 1'
#
loop_
_entity.id
_entity.type
_entity.pdbx_description
1 polymer ?
#
loop_
_entity_poly.entity_id
_entity_poly.type
_entity_poly.pdbx_seq_one_letter_code
_entity_poly.pdbx_strand_id
1 'polypeptide(L)'
;MFSARRTASALMAVISVATLAACGSAEAGPGPIFDTGPPGSEISDEVALSIAPRITLTFDITGAKTFRGTTTALAPSGGAHFLEFCDEYAKGTADKQYLAAGLLDGPVDGHKITMEMWIADYAGPGTYHNDQLVAPGSRPSIAIDNTVYGTWPDSTASKATTDSNGGGTWTFKKLAKTGEGGLPGAAISGTVSWTCQEPERAQPSGAAGP
;
A
#
# COMPACT_ATOMS: atom_id res chain seq x y z
N MET A 1 62.28 -11.45 32.73
CA MET A 1 62.17 -12.26 33.96
C MET A 1 60.91 -11.84 34.71
N PHE A 2 60.18 -12.85 35.20
CA PHE A 2 58.98 -12.87 36.06
C PHE A 2 59.01 -11.83 37.22
N SER A 3 57.93 -11.40 37.89
CA SER A 3 56.72 -12.11 38.32
C SER A 3 55.67 -11.11 38.88
N ALA A 4 54.42 -11.55 38.90
CA ALA A 4 53.21 -10.84 39.34
C ALA A 4 53.10 -10.63 40.86
N ARG A 5 52.21 -9.69 41.28
CA ARG A 5 51.34 -9.88 42.45
C ARG A 5 49.94 -9.33 42.21
N ARG A 6 48.97 -10.20 42.51
CA ARG A 6 47.52 -10.02 42.48
C ARG A 6 47.06 -9.15 43.66
N THR A 7 45.98 -8.40 43.47
CA THR A 7 45.03 -8.14 44.56
C THR A 7 43.63 -8.05 43.95
N ALA A 8 42.81 -9.03 44.32
CA ALA A 8 41.39 -9.07 44.02
C ALA A 8 40.66 -8.12 44.97
N SER A 9 39.61 -7.46 44.47
CA SER A 9 38.49 -7.03 45.30
C SER A 9 37.25 -7.07 44.44
N ALA A 10 36.37 -7.98 44.82
CA ALA A 10 35.03 -8.11 44.29
C ALA A 10 34.20 -6.89 44.71
N LEU A 11 33.51 -6.27 43.77
CA LEU A 11 32.27 -5.57 44.06
C LEU A 11 31.20 -6.13 43.13
N MET A 12 30.30 -6.92 43.72
CA MET A 12 28.98 -7.12 43.16
C MET A 12 28.28 -5.76 43.12
N ALA A 13 27.95 -5.30 41.92
CA ALA A 13 26.92 -4.28 41.73
C ALA A 13 25.75 -4.95 41.02
N VAL A 14 24.83 -5.48 41.82
CA VAL A 14 23.46 -5.80 41.41
C VAL A 14 22.75 -4.46 41.24
N ILE A 15 22.52 -4.02 40.00
CA ILE A 15 21.67 -2.86 39.72
C ILE A 15 20.79 -3.15 38.51
N SER A 16 19.54 -3.46 38.84
CA SER A 16 18.31 -3.05 38.18
C SER A 16 18.08 -3.47 36.73
N VAL A 17 17.24 -4.51 36.59
CA VAL A 17 16.37 -4.72 35.43
C VAL A 17 15.55 -3.44 35.24
N ALA A 18 16.00 -2.58 34.32
CA ALA A 18 15.15 -1.53 33.79
C ALA A 18 14.11 -2.20 32.89
N THR A 19 12.90 -2.31 33.39
CA THR A 19 11.71 -2.63 32.60
C THR A 19 11.61 -1.63 31.44
N LEU A 20 11.95 -2.07 30.24
CA LEU A 20 11.52 -1.42 29.00
C LEU A 20 10.00 -1.62 28.85
N ALA A 21 9.24 -0.86 29.65
CA ALA A 21 7.85 -0.56 29.37
C ALA A 21 7.84 0.64 28.41
N ALA A 22 8.15 0.40 27.14
CA ALA A 22 8.07 1.41 26.08
C ALA A 22 7.97 0.74 24.70
N CYS A 23 6.92 -0.05 24.50
CA CYS A 23 6.24 -0.05 23.20
C CYS A 23 4.79 0.29 23.54
N GLY A 24 4.53 1.60 23.66
CA GLY A 24 3.18 2.08 23.42
C GLY A 24 2.83 1.61 22.02
N SER A 25 1.93 0.64 21.94
CA SER A 25 1.17 0.40 20.72
C SER A 25 0.55 1.75 20.37
N ALA A 26 1.19 2.48 19.47
CA ALA A 26 0.46 3.42 18.66
C ALA A 26 -0.67 2.59 18.09
N GLU A 27 -1.89 2.86 18.54
CA GLU A 27 -3.09 2.37 17.90
C GLU A 27 -2.92 2.74 16.42
N ALA A 28 -2.59 1.73 15.62
CA ALA A 28 -2.87 1.80 14.21
C ALA A 28 -4.36 2.12 14.17
N GLY A 29 -4.70 3.36 13.78
CA GLY A 29 -6.07 3.73 13.50
C GLY A 29 -6.68 2.66 12.59
N PRO A 30 -8.01 2.48 12.59
CA PRO A 30 -8.66 1.40 11.87
C PRO A 30 -8.14 1.34 10.44
N GLY A 31 -7.28 0.37 10.18
CA GLY A 31 -6.81 0.07 8.84
C GLY A 31 -8.01 -0.31 7.98
N PRO A 32 -7.86 -0.25 6.65
CA PRO A 32 -8.93 -0.66 5.75
C PRO A 32 -9.44 -2.06 6.14
N ILE A 33 -10.77 -2.24 6.12
CA ILE A 33 -11.38 -3.55 6.38
C ILE A 33 -10.94 -4.50 5.27
N PHE A 34 -10.16 -5.52 5.64
CA PHE A 34 -9.83 -6.64 4.78
C PHE A 34 -10.80 -7.78 5.02
N ASP A 35 -11.14 -8.50 3.96
CA ASP A 35 -11.76 -9.81 4.05
C ASP A 35 -10.73 -10.82 4.57
N THR A 36 -10.51 -10.82 5.89
CA THR A 36 -9.81 -11.89 6.60
C THR A 36 -10.82 -12.81 7.29
N GLY A 37 -11.94 -13.11 6.62
CA GLY A 37 -12.89 -14.10 7.09
C GLY A 37 -12.22 -15.48 7.22
N PRO A 38 -12.77 -16.38 8.06
CA PRO A 38 -12.26 -17.75 8.14
C PRO A 38 -12.28 -18.41 6.75
N PRO A 39 -11.35 -19.36 6.46
CA PRO A 39 -11.26 -20.01 5.15
C PRO A 39 -12.62 -20.51 4.68
N GLY A 40 -13.05 -20.10 3.48
CA GLY A 40 -14.39 -20.39 2.95
C GLY A 40 -15.46 -19.31 3.19
N SER A 41 -15.09 -18.16 3.74
CA SER A 41 -15.95 -16.97 3.86
C SER A 41 -15.76 -15.99 2.70
N GLU A 42 -15.10 -16.43 1.62
CA GLU A 42 -14.84 -15.62 0.43
C GLU A 42 -16.18 -15.10 -0.10
N ILE A 43 -16.31 -13.77 -0.12
CA ILE A 43 -17.44 -13.12 -0.78
C ILE A 43 -17.39 -13.56 -2.25
N SER A 44 -18.48 -14.16 -2.76
CA SER A 44 -18.51 -14.57 -4.18
C SER A 44 -18.29 -13.34 -5.06
N ASP A 45 -17.65 -13.54 -6.23
CA ASP A 45 -17.37 -12.44 -7.17
C ASP A 45 -18.64 -11.62 -7.48
N GLU A 46 -19.80 -12.28 -7.57
CA GLU A 46 -21.11 -11.66 -7.77
C GLU A 46 -21.55 -10.76 -6.60
N VAL A 47 -21.30 -11.17 -5.35
CA VAL A 47 -21.59 -10.34 -4.19
C VAL A 47 -20.57 -9.19 -4.12
N ALA A 48 -19.29 -9.46 -4.37
CA ALA A 48 -18.24 -8.44 -4.40
C ALA A 48 -18.51 -7.35 -5.46
N LEU A 49 -19.06 -7.72 -6.61
CA LEU A 49 -19.49 -6.81 -7.67
C LEU A 49 -20.59 -5.84 -7.21
N SER A 50 -21.39 -6.22 -6.22
CA SER A 50 -22.60 -5.47 -5.81
C SER A 50 -22.42 -4.57 -4.58
N ILE A 51 -21.35 -4.76 -3.79
CA ILE A 51 -21.22 -4.14 -2.45
C ILE A 51 -20.36 -2.89 -2.40
N ALA A 52 -19.42 -2.71 -3.33
CA ALA A 52 -18.55 -1.54 -3.37
C ALA A 52 -17.95 -1.31 -4.77
N PRO A 53 -17.51 -0.08 -5.09
CA PRO A 53 -16.73 0.19 -6.28
C PRO A 53 -15.47 -0.68 -6.37
N ARG A 54 -15.03 -0.97 -7.59
CA ARG A 54 -13.83 -1.74 -7.87
C ARG A 54 -12.75 -0.88 -8.49
N ILE A 55 -11.50 -1.10 -8.11
CA ILE A 55 -10.34 -0.49 -8.74
C ILE A 55 -9.60 -1.55 -9.54
N THR A 56 -9.48 -1.31 -10.84
CA THR A 56 -8.60 -2.09 -11.71
C THR A 56 -7.27 -1.36 -11.86
N LEU A 57 -6.19 -1.96 -11.37
CA LEU A 57 -4.83 -1.52 -11.64
C LEU A 57 -4.32 -2.14 -12.95
N THR A 58 -3.54 -1.36 -13.68
CA THR A 58 -2.74 -1.81 -14.83
C THR A 58 -1.29 -1.43 -14.60
N PHE A 59 -0.41 -2.42 -14.66
CA PHE A 59 1.03 -2.26 -14.46
C PHE A 59 1.75 -2.31 -15.80
N ASP A 60 2.68 -1.37 -16.02
CA ASP A 60 3.71 -1.42 -17.06
C ASP A 60 5.06 -1.09 -16.42
N ILE A 61 5.81 -2.13 -16.04
CA ILE A 61 7.04 -2.02 -15.26
C ILE A 61 8.20 -2.64 -16.04
N THR A 62 9.35 -1.97 -15.99
CA THR A 62 10.60 -2.31 -16.68
C THR A 62 11.80 -2.15 -15.77
N GLY A 63 12.96 -2.65 -16.20
CA GLY A 63 14.23 -2.55 -15.48
C GLY A 63 14.65 -3.90 -14.90
N ALA A 64 15.04 -3.93 -13.62
CA ALA A 64 15.49 -5.15 -12.94
C ALA A 64 14.41 -6.26 -12.92
N LYS A 65 13.14 -5.86 -12.97
CA LYS A 65 11.98 -6.71 -13.24
C LYS A 65 11.18 -6.06 -14.36
N THR A 66 10.76 -6.85 -15.33
CA THR A 66 9.86 -6.39 -16.39
C THR A 66 8.59 -7.21 -16.31
N PHE A 67 7.45 -6.55 -16.15
CA PHE A 67 6.16 -7.22 -16.15
C PHE A 67 5.05 -6.25 -16.57
N ARG A 68 3.98 -6.81 -17.13
CA ARG A 68 2.78 -6.10 -17.55
C ARG A 68 1.57 -6.93 -17.16
N GLY A 69 0.53 -6.28 -16.66
CA GLY A 69 -0.71 -6.98 -16.36
C GLY A 69 -1.67 -6.13 -15.58
N THR A 70 -2.80 -6.72 -15.22
CA THR A 70 -3.88 -6.05 -14.51
C THR A 70 -4.32 -6.87 -13.32
N THR A 71 -4.81 -6.19 -12.28
CA THR A 71 -5.55 -6.82 -11.19
C THR A 71 -6.68 -5.91 -10.76
N THR A 72 -7.72 -6.49 -10.16
CA THR A 72 -8.88 -5.74 -9.69
C THR A 72 -9.21 -6.18 -8.27
N ALA A 73 -9.49 -5.24 -7.37
CA ALA A 73 -10.26 -5.52 -6.17
C ALA A 73 -11.14 -4.33 -5.76
N LEU A 74 -11.73 -4.39 -4.57
CA LEU A 74 -12.58 -3.34 -4.04
C LEU A 74 -11.78 -2.05 -3.78
N ALA A 75 -12.43 -0.92 -4.00
CA ALA A 75 -11.87 0.38 -3.67
C ALA A 75 -11.62 0.48 -2.16
N PRO A 76 -10.42 0.90 -1.73
CA PRO A 76 -10.11 1.02 -0.32
C PRO A 76 -10.94 2.14 0.30
N SER A 77 -11.49 1.89 1.48
CA SER A 77 -12.11 2.92 2.32
C SER A 77 -11.20 3.28 3.49
N GLY A 78 -11.15 4.56 3.84
CA GLY A 78 -10.39 5.05 5.00
C GLY A 78 -11.09 4.82 6.34
N GLY A 79 -11.98 3.83 6.45
CA GLY A 79 -12.82 3.62 7.63
C GLY A 79 -13.64 2.33 7.57
N ALA A 80 -14.57 2.18 8.53
CA ALA A 80 -15.31 0.94 8.73
C ALA A 80 -16.47 0.67 7.76
N HIS A 81 -16.65 1.52 6.74
CA HIS A 81 -17.73 1.43 5.77
C HIS A 81 -17.17 1.23 4.37
N PHE A 82 -17.86 0.45 3.55
CA PHE A 82 -17.58 0.37 2.12
C PHE A 82 -18.00 1.68 1.44
N LEU A 83 -17.25 2.07 0.41
CA LEU A 83 -17.64 3.18 -0.46
C LEU A 83 -18.86 2.74 -1.28
N GLU A 84 -19.78 3.67 -1.55
CA GLU A 84 -20.94 3.39 -2.40
C GLU A 84 -20.65 3.68 -3.88
N PHE A 85 -19.79 4.67 -4.16
CA PHE A 85 -19.54 5.17 -5.52
C PHE A 85 -18.08 5.51 -5.78
N CYS A 86 -17.68 5.52 -7.06
CA CYS A 86 -16.35 5.97 -7.47
C CYS A 86 -16.10 7.45 -7.13
N ASP A 87 -17.15 8.26 -7.14
CA ASP A 87 -17.11 9.67 -6.74
C ASP A 87 -16.69 9.84 -5.27
N GLU A 88 -17.01 8.87 -4.41
CA GLU A 88 -16.57 8.86 -3.02
C GLU A 88 -15.09 8.51 -2.92
N TYR A 89 -14.64 7.54 -3.72
CA TYR A 89 -13.23 7.20 -3.82
C TYR A 89 -12.40 8.39 -4.32
N ALA A 90 -12.88 9.12 -5.33
CA ALA A 90 -12.23 10.28 -5.92
C ALA A 90 -11.98 11.43 -4.92
N LYS A 91 -12.80 11.53 -3.86
CA LYS A 91 -12.68 12.55 -2.81
C LYS A 91 -11.55 12.25 -1.81
N GLY A 92 -11.05 11.01 -1.76
CA GLY A 92 -10.09 10.58 -0.75
C GLY A 92 -10.74 10.36 0.63
N THR A 93 -9.93 10.31 1.68
CA THR A 93 -10.36 10.05 3.06
C THR A 93 -10.60 11.35 3.84
N ALA A 94 -11.26 11.22 5.00
CA ALA A 94 -11.51 12.35 5.90
C ALA A 94 -10.21 13.03 6.41
N ASP A 95 -9.10 12.29 6.47
CA ASP A 95 -7.78 12.79 6.87
C ASP A 95 -6.99 13.42 5.73
N LYS A 96 -7.67 13.78 4.62
CA LYS A 96 -7.05 14.33 3.40
C LYS A 96 -5.97 13.41 2.84
N GLN A 97 -6.21 12.10 2.90
CA GLN A 97 -5.33 11.13 2.24
C GLN A 97 -6.04 10.57 1.02
N TYR A 98 -5.32 10.39 -0.07
CA TYR A 98 -5.78 9.53 -1.16
C TYR A 98 -5.05 8.21 -1.06
N LEU A 99 -5.80 7.14 -0.79
CA LEU A 99 -5.27 5.79 -0.78
C LEU A 99 -5.32 5.28 -2.21
N ALA A 100 -4.18 5.21 -2.92
CA ALA A 100 -4.16 4.36 -4.11
C ALA A 100 -4.47 2.92 -3.67
N ALA A 101 -5.01 2.10 -4.58
CA ALA A 101 -5.47 0.73 -4.30
C ALA A 101 -4.32 -0.21 -3.90
N GLY A 102 -3.72 0.07 -2.75
CA GLY A 102 -2.35 -0.27 -2.48
C GLY A 102 -2.15 -1.56 -1.73
N LEU A 103 -3.25 -2.16 -1.34
CA LEU A 103 -3.31 -3.47 -0.70
C LEU A 103 -3.99 -4.47 -1.63
N LEU A 104 -3.75 -4.32 -2.93
CA LEU A 104 -4.06 -5.35 -3.90
C LEU A 104 -2.96 -6.40 -3.83
N ASP A 105 -3.10 -7.35 -2.89
CA ASP A 105 -2.33 -8.59 -2.88
C ASP A 105 -3.01 -9.59 -3.82
N GLY A 106 -2.39 -9.82 -4.97
CA GLY A 106 -2.94 -10.75 -5.95
C GLY A 106 -1.95 -11.09 -7.05
N PRO A 107 -2.11 -12.26 -7.69
CA PRO A 107 -1.27 -12.64 -8.81
C PRO A 107 -1.56 -11.73 -10.03
N VAL A 108 -0.54 -11.03 -10.51
CA VAL A 108 -0.54 -10.35 -11.81
C VAL A 108 0.43 -11.10 -12.70
N ASP A 109 -0.07 -11.83 -13.70
CA ASP A 109 0.76 -12.63 -14.61
C ASP A 109 1.74 -13.58 -13.85
N GLY A 110 1.24 -14.21 -12.78
CA GLY A 110 2.03 -15.13 -11.94
C GLY A 110 2.93 -14.46 -10.89
N HIS A 111 2.96 -13.13 -10.82
CA HIS A 111 3.72 -12.39 -9.81
C HIS A 111 2.86 -11.91 -8.66
N LYS A 112 3.37 -12.00 -7.43
CA LYS A 112 2.73 -11.34 -6.28
C LYS A 112 3.12 -9.87 -6.26
N ILE A 113 2.15 -8.99 -6.48
CA ILE A 113 2.35 -7.55 -6.49
C ILE A 113 1.66 -6.93 -5.29
N THR A 114 2.30 -5.94 -4.66
CA THR A 114 1.68 -5.07 -3.65
C THR A 114 2.17 -3.64 -3.90
N MET A 115 1.30 -2.64 -3.82
CA MET A 115 1.63 -1.27 -4.24
C MET A 115 1.30 -0.26 -3.14
N GLU A 116 2.23 0.13 -2.29
CA GLU A 116 1.91 1.12 -1.27
C GLU A 116 2.19 2.55 -1.76
N MET A 117 1.14 3.29 -2.10
CA MET A 117 1.25 4.71 -2.42
C MET A 117 0.01 5.48 -1.95
N TRP A 118 0.25 6.48 -1.12
CA TRP A 118 -0.75 7.45 -0.67
C TRP A 118 -0.37 8.85 -1.16
N ILE A 119 -1.36 9.73 -1.24
CA ILE A 119 -1.14 11.16 -1.44
C ILE A 119 -1.47 11.86 -0.13
N ALA A 120 -0.47 12.49 0.48
CA ALA A 120 -0.65 13.34 1.66
C ALA A 120 -1.25 14.70 1.26
N ASP A 121 -2.01 15.30 2.17
CA ASP A 121 -2.68 16.59 1.96
C ASP A 121 -3.48 16.65 0.64
N TYR A 122 -4.16 15.55 0.31
CA TYR A 122 -4.96 15.40 -0.89
C TYR A 122 -6.04 16.48 -0.95
N ALA A 123 -5.99 17.28 -2.02
CA ALA A 123 -6.86 18.43 -2.25
C ALA A 123 -7.92 18.16 -3.33
N GLY A 124 -8.02 16.92 -3.81
CA GLY A 124 -8.90 16.49 -4.90
C GLY A 124 -8.15 16.11 -6.18
N PRO A 125 -8.87 15.90 -7.29
CA PRO A 125 -8.29 15.54 -8.59
C PRO A 125 -7.18 16.49 -9.01
N GLY A 126 -6.03 15.94 -9.40
CA GLY A 126 -4.87 16.75 -9.74
C GLY A 126 -3.59 15.96 -9.89
N THR A 127 -2.47 16.66 -9.98
CA THR A 127 -1.13 16.07 -10.08
C THR A 127 -0.35 16.33 -8.80
N TYR A 128 0.28 15.27 -8.30
CA TYR A 128 1.00 15.21 -7.04
C TYR A 128 2.42 14.72 -7.26
N HIS A 129 3.39 15.45 -6.73
CA HIS A 129 4.82 15.18 -6.92
C HIS A 129 5.39 14.34 -5.77
N ASN A 130 6.62 13.84 -5.94
CA ASN A 130 7.27 12.87 -5.04
C ASN A 130 7.24 13.27 -3.55
N ASP A 131 7.27 14.56 -3.23
CA ASP A 131 7.21 15.12 -1.88
C ASP A 131 5.82 14.99 -1.23
N GLN A 132 4.77 14.80 -2.01
CA GLN A 132 3.40 14.56 -1.56
C GLN A 132 3.02 13.08 -1.57
N LEU A 133 3.85 12.22 -2.16
CA LEU A 133 3.61 10.78 -2.20
C LEU A 133 4.23 10.11 -0.98
N VAL A 134 3.42 9.43 -0.19
CA VAL A 134 3.83 8.77 1.06
C VAL A 134 3.34 7.32 1.11
N ALA A 135 3.81 6.55 2.09
CA ALA A 135 3.23 5.27 2.46
C ALA A 135 3.26 5.13 4.00
N PRO A 136 2.45 4.26 4.62
CA PRO A 136 2.43 4.08 6.08
C PRO A 136 3.82 3.77 6.63
N GLY A 137 4.37 4.68 7.44
CA GLY A 137 5.69 4.52 8.04
C GLY A 137 6.85 4.41 7.02
N SER A 138 6.62 4.72 5.74
CA SER A 138 7.61 4.51 4.69
C SER A 138 7.41 5.45 3.49
N ARG A 139 8.29 5.29 2.49
CA ARG A 139 8.17 5.98 1.20
C ARG A 139 7.30 5.15 0.25
N PRO A 140 6.64 5.75 -0.77
CA PRO A 140 5.90 5.01 -1.77
C PRO A 140 6.71 3.85 -2.36
N SER A 141 6.08 2.70 -2.50
CA SER A 141 6.77 1.47 -2.88
C SER A 141 5.91 0.49 -3.68
N ILE A 142 6.59 -0.42 -4.37
CA ILE A 142 5.98 -1.58 -5.02
C ILE A 142 6.75 -2.81 -4.58
N ALA A 143 6.06 -3.81 -4.04
CA ALA A 143 6.60 -5.14 -3.82
C ALA A 143 6.29 -6.04 -5.04
N ILE A 144 7.30 -6.77 -5.53
CA ILE A 144 7.18 -7.78 -6.60
C ILE A 144 7.86 -9.05 -6.10
N ASP A 145 7.12 -10.14 -5.94
CA ASP A 145 7.62 -11.42 -5.41
C ASP A 145 8.41 -11.26 -4.10
N ASN A 146 7.82 -10.54 -3.13
CA ASN A 146 8.42 -10.18 -1.84
C ASN A 146 9.65 -9.25 -1.92
N THR A 147 9.99 -8.72 -3.09
CA THR A 147 11.05 -7.71 -3.25
C THR A 147 10.44 -6.33 -3.29
N VAL A 148 10.72 -5.50 -2.28
CA VAL A 148 10.21 -4.12 -2.19
C VAL A 148 11.12 -3.15 -2.94
N TYR A 149 10.53 -2.36 -3.83
CA TYR A 149 11.16 -1.26 -4.56
C TYR A 149 10.54 0.06 -4.10
N GLY A 150 11.33 0.93 -3.48
CA GLY A 150 10.86 2.20 -2.91
C GLY A 150 11.47 3.42 -3.59
N THR A 151 10.95 4.61 -3.30
CA THR A 151 11.52 5.89 -3.77
C THR A 151 12.83 6.24 -3.03
N TRP A 152 13.85 5.40 -3.21
CA TRP A 152 15.21 5.57 -2.65
C TRP A 152 16.26 5.26 -3.72
N PRO A 153 17.42 5.96 -3.76
CA PRO A 153 17.73 7.22 -3.09
C PRO A 153 17.01 8.41 -3.74
N ASP A 154 17.17 9.63 -3.23
CA ASP A 154 16.43 10.87 -3.63
C ASP A 154 16.47 11.23 -5.13
N SER A 155 17.27 10.51 -5.94
CA SER A 155 17.26 10.57 -7.40
C SER A 155 16.03 9.91 -8.06
N THR A 156 15.16 9.24 -7.31
CA THR A 156 13.92 8.65 -7.84
C THR A 156 12.94 9.76 -8.22
N ALA A 157 12.48 9.76 -9.48
CA ALA A 157 11.36 10.58 -9.88
C ALA A 157 10.06 9.81 -9.66
N SER A 158 9.07 10.45 -9.04
CA SER A 158 7.77 9.86 -8.72
C SER A 158 6.68 10.92 -8.86
N LYS A 159 5.55 10.58 -9.49
CA LYS A 159 4.44 11.51 -9.72
C LYS A 159 3.14 10.75 -9.89
N ALA A 160 2.09 11.14 -9.18
CA ALA A 160 0.75 10.62 -9.35
C ALA A 160 -0.18 11.68 -9.96
N THR A 161 -1.14 11.25 -10.76
CA THR A 161 -2.26 12.08 -11.21
C THR A 161 -3.55 11.34 -10.86
N THR A 162 -4.53 12.05 -10.31
CA THR A 162 -5.88 11.53 -10.04
C THR A 162 -6.91 12.31 -10.86
N ASP A 163 -8.00 11.65 -11.25
CA ASP A 163 -9.13 12.28 -11.93
C ASP A 163 -10.39 12.33 -11.04
N SER A 164 -11.43 13.01 -11.50
CA SER A 164 -12.68 13.18 -10.77
C SER A 164 -13.53 11.91 -10.65
N ASN A 165 -13.19 10.85 -11.39
CA ASN A 165 -13.92 9.60 -11.44
C ASN A 165 -13.23 8.51 -10.60
N GLY A 166 -12.25 8.88 -9.76
CA GLY A 166 -11.50 7.94 -8.93
C GLY A 166 -10.42 7.16 -9.71
N GLY A 167 -10.20 7.51 -10.97
CA GLY A 167 -9.10 7.00 -11.77
C GLY A 167 -7.80 7.77 -11.52
N GLY A 168 -6.71 7.27 -12.09
CA GLY A 168 -5.43 7.94 -11.99
C GLY A 168 -4.26 7.16 -12.55
N THR A 169 -3.07 7.72 -12.36
CA THR A 169 -1.82 7.14 -12.84
C THR A 169 -0.68 7.54 -11.94
N TRP A 170 0.12 6.58 -11.52
CA TRP A 170 1.39 6.76 -10.85
C TRP A 170 2.54 6.41 -11.80
N THR A 171 3.43 7.37 -12.03
CA THR A 171 4.65 7.20 -12.82
C THR A 171 5.86 7.30 -11.92
N PHE A 172 6.81 6.38 -12.10
CA PHE A 172 8.04 6.37 -11.32
C PHE A 172 9.25 5.97 -12.17
N LYS A 173 10.43 6.48 -11.79
CA LYS A 173 11.71 6.12 -12.39
C LYS A 173 12.72 5.81 -11.31
N LYS A 174 13.41 4.68 -11.47
CA LYS A 174 14.47 4.21 -10.59
C LYS A 174 14.00 3.98 -9.14
N LEU A 175 12.89 3.26 -8.94
CA LEU A 175 12.60 2.70 -7.61
C LEU A 175 13.66 1.63 -7.33
N ALA A 176 14.50 1.81 -6.33
CA ALA A 176 15.52 0.84 -5.96
C ALA A 176 14.99 -0.13 -4.92
N LYS A 177 15.58 -1.33 -4.90
CA LYS A 177 15.33 -2.31 -3.84
C LYS A 177 15.63 -1.69 -2.46
N THR A 178 14.68 -1.79 -1.53
CA THR A 178 14.86 -1.32 -0.14
C THR A 178 15.65 -2.35 0.68
N GLY A 179 16.43 -1.90 1.68
CA GLY A 179 17.31 -2.74 2.51
C GLY A 179 18.77 -2.85 2.02
N GLU A 180 19.58 -3.70 2.68
CA GLU A 180 20.98 -3.94 2.28
C GLU A 180 21.05 -4.50 0.84
N GLY A 181 21.71 -3.76 -0.06
CA GLY A 181 21.97 -4.21 -1.44
C GLY A 181 21.21 -3.47 -2.56
N GLY A 182 20.54 -2.35 -2.27
CA GLY A 182 19.92 -1.48 -3.28
C GLY A 182 20.94 -0.79 -4.21
N LEU A 183 21.46 -1.52 -5.20
CA LEU A 183 22.32 -0.95 -6.23
C LEU A 183 21.48 -0.25 -7.32
N PRO A 184 21.95 0.85 -7.93
CA PRO A 184 21.24 1.55 -9.01
C PRO A 184 20.87 0.67 -10.22
N GLY A 185 21.61 -0.41 -10.47
CA GLY A 185 21.33 -1.37 -11.55
C GLY A 185 20.19 -2.35 -11.25
N ALA A 186 19.73 -2.40 -9.99
CA ALA A 186 18.61 -3.24 -9.55
C ALA A 186 17.29 -2.43 -9.46
N ALA A 187 17.24 -1.25 -10.08
CA ALA A 187 16.07 -0.39 -10.02
C ALA A 187 15.01 -0.76 -11.07
N ILE A 188 13.76 -0.45 -10.77
CA ILE A 188 12.63 -0.54 -11.69
C ILE A 188 12.13 0.85 -12.08
N SER A 189 11.49 0.95 -13.24
CA SER A 189 10.80 2.15 -13.72
C SER A 189 9.51 1.73 -14.40
N GLY A 190 8.48 2.55 -14.31
CA GLY A 190 7.20 2.16 -14.86
C GLY A 190 6.06 3.11 -14.57
N THR A 191 4.88 2.61 -14.91
CA THR A 191 3.61 3.27 -14.70
C THR A 191 2.63 2.27 -14.10
N VAL A 192 1.86 2.71 -13.12
CA VAL A 192 0.65 2.03 -12.67
C VAL A 192 -0.52 2.96 -12.95
N SER A 193 -1.46 2.57 -13.79
CA SER A 193 -2.72 3.28 -13.98
C SER A 193 -3.84 2.56 -13.26
N TRP A 194 -4.86 3.30 -12.86
CA TRP A 194 -6.06 2.71 -12.28
C TRP A 194 -7.32 3.37 -12.76
N THR A 195 -8.38 2.58 -12.78
CA THR A 195 -9.74 3.01 -13.09
C THR A 195 -10.66 2.53 -11.99
N CYS A 196 -11.64 3.36 -11.63
CA CYS A 196 -12.71 2.97 -10.74
C CYS A 196 -13.94 2.57 -11.55
N GLN A 197 -14.58 1.48 -11.12
CA GLN A 197 -15.84 0.97 -11.66
C GLN A 197 -16.89 0.94 -10.56
N GLU A 198 -18.06 1.51 -10.85
CA GLU A 198 -19.22 1.47 -9.95
C GLU A 198 -19.65 0.03 -9.62
N PRO A 199 -20.24 -0.21 -8.43
CA PRO A 199 -20.82 -1.51 -8.12
C PRO A 199 -21.99 -1.80 -9.08
N GLU A 200 -22.08 -3.05 -9.52
CA GLU A 200 -23.21 -3.54 -10.30
C GLU A 200 -24.42 -3.64 -9.37
N ARG A 201 -25.25 -2.60 -9.36
CA ARG A 201 -26.50 -2.62 -8.61
C ARG A 201 -27.38 -3.70 -9.19
N ALA A 202 -27.78 -4.67 -8.37
CA ALA A 202 -28.82 -5.62 -8.72
C ALA A 202 -30.02 -4.83 -9.26
N GLN A 203 -30.37 -5.04 -10.53
CA GLN A 203 -31.63 -4.51 -11.04
C GLN A 203 -32.73 -5.06 -10.13
N PRO A 204 -33.63 -4.22 -9.60
CA PRO A 204 -34.77 -4.74 -8.84
C PRO A 204 -35.48 -5.72 -9.77
N SER A 205 -35.50 -7.00 -9.40
CA SER A 205 -36.19 -8.03 -10.16
C SER A 205 -37.62 -7.52 -10.36
N GLY A 206 -37.92 -7.21 -11.63
CA GLY A 206 -39.16 -6.55 -11.98
C GLY A 206 -40.32 -7.28 -11.33
N ALA A 207 -41.14 -6.52 -10.61
CA ALA A 207 -42.45 -6.97 -10.18
C ALA A 207 -43.13 -7.61 -11.40
N ALA A 208 -43.32 -8.94 -11.36
CA ALA A 208 -44.25 -9.60 -12.23
C ALA A 208 -45.63 -8.98 -11.90
N GLY A 209 -46.04 -8.05 -12.75
CA GLY A 209 -47.37 -7.45 -12.68
C GLY A 209 -48.44 -8.53 -12.89
N PRO A 210 -49.64 -8.29 -12.33
CA PRO A 210 -50.70 -9.28 -12.16
C PRO A 210 -51.21 -9.92 -13.46
#